data_AF-A0A1X1RGP6-F1
#
_entry.id   AF-A0A1X1RGP6-F1
#
_cell.length_a   1.000
_cell.length_b   1.000
_cell.length_c   1.000
_cell.angle_alpha   90.00
_cell.angle_beta   90.00
_cell.angle_gamma   90.00
#
_symmetry.space_group_name_H-M   'P 1'
#
loop_
_entity.id
_entity.type
_entity.pdbx_description
1 polymer ?
#
loop_
_entity_poly.entity_id
_entity_poly.type
_entity_poly.pdbx_seq_one_letter_code
_entity_poly.pdbx_strand_id
1 'polypeptide(L)'
;MTIRIHRALTAVQGYAGEPVPEGAYEMLDQQQRQMAGDLWDAADAEADGLRGAAAVTAALAAHHQAEEVVVDLVVLGSLDPRAVHEDRHRDLYGAGLGAPVDPTESAATRADTRHWFAEAERRGVDIERIGDHGSYSGADSIESLALPPRAPWGPADHRAMLEDAVRLHGLAPGRWIELEWPPTAGLATPGQVVTTSFAPCDRHENDADESRWDDCADCQDSVREVVESMAEWTWIAPLTVRQIRFDVDGTERSEVVYADPGHEVATTTQDPRDVLIGPPGRDTKW
;
A
#
# COMPACT_ATOMS: atom_id res chain seq x y z
N MET A 1 -32.08 -26.65 -3.81
CA MET A 1 -30.93 -25.77 -4.02
C MET A 1 -31.41 -24.34 -4.11
N THR A 2 -30.83 -23.46 -3.30
CA THR A 2 -31.18 -22.04 -3.29
C THR A 2 -30.60 -21.31 -4.51
N ILE A 3 -31.29 -20.25 -4.96
CA ILE A 3 -30.85 -19.40 -6.07
C ILE A 3 -29.46 -18.79 -5.78
N ARG A 4 -29.18 -18.51 -4.52
CA ARG A 4 -27.94 -17.89 -4.06
C ARG A 4 -26.73 -18.82 -4.20
N ILE A 5 -26.80 -20.08 -3.76
CA ILE A 5 -25.70 -21.06 -3.98
C ILE A 5 -25.42 -21.22 -5.47
N HIS A 6 -26.46 -21.29 -6.30
CA HIS A 6 -26.30 -21.40 -7.75
C HIS A 6 -25.57 -20.20 -8.36
N ARG A 7 -25.99 -18.98 -8.00
CA ARG A 7 -25.36 -17.75 -8.49
C ARG A 7 -23.93 -17.58 -7.97
N ALA A 8 -23.69 -17.92 -6.71
CA ALA A 8 -22.36 -17.90 -6.12
C ALA A 8 -21.41 -18.85 -6.87
N LEU A 9 -21.84 -20.09 -7.10
CA LEU A 9 -21.02 -21.08 -7.84
C LEU A 9 -20.76 -20.64 -9.29
N THR A 10 -21.76 -20.03 -9.94
CA THR A 10 -21.61 -19.49 -11.29
C THR A 10 -20.60 -18.34 -11.33
N ALA A 11 -20.64 -17.43 -10.36
CA ALA A 11 -19.70 -16.32 -10.25
C ALA A 11 -18.26 -16.81 -10.01
N VAL A 12 -18.09 -17.75 -9.07
CA VAL A 12 -16.81 -18.43 -8.76
C VAL A 12 -16.15 -19.01 -10.02
N GLN A 13 -16.93 -19.57 -10.93
CA GLN A 13 -16.40 -20.14 -12.18
C GLN A 13 -15.91 -19.10 -13.17
N GLY A 14 -16.51 -17.91 -13.17
CA GLY A 14 -15.99 -16.77 -13.92
C GLY A 14 -14.53 -16.47 -13.56
N TYR A 15 -14.18 -16.63 -12.27
CA TYR A 15 -12.81 -16.43 -11.77
C TYR A 15 -11.91 -17.64 -12.04
N ALA A 16 -12.40 -18.87 -11.88
CA ALA A 16 -11.59 -20.07 -12.06
C ALA A 16 -11.34 -20.43 -13.54
N GLY A 17 -12.19 -19.95 -14.46
CA GLY A 17 -12.12 -20.31 -15.89
C GLY A 17 -12.50 -21.77 -16.19
N GLU A 18 -13.07 -22.49 -15.21
CA GLU A 18 -13.45 -23.90 -15.32
C GLU A 18 -14.98 -24.08 -15.25
N PRO A 19 -15.55 -25.06 -15.97
CA PRO A 19 -16.98 -25.36 -15.91
C PRO A 19 -17.38 -26.00 -14.57
N VAL A 20 -18.65 -25.86 -14.18
CA VAL A 20 -19.19 -26.59 -13.01
C VAL A 20 -18.97 -28.09 -13.18
N PRO A 21 -18.34 -28.77 -12.21
CA PRO A 21 -18.34 -30.23 -12.20
C PRO A 21 -19.78 -30.75 -12.21
N GLU A 22 -20.02 -31.80 -13.00
CA GLU A 22 -21.30 -32.49 -13.01
C GLU A 22 -21.64 -33.00 -11.60
N GLY A 23 -22.85 -32.73 -11.12
CA GLY A 23 -23.28 -33.10 -9.76
C GLY A 23 -22.86 -32.15 -8.63
N ALA A 24 -22.06 -31.10 -8.87
CA ALA A 24 -21.67 -30.16 -7.81
C ALA A 24 -22.87 -29.49 -7.12
N TYR A 25 -23.90 -29.15 -7.90
CA TYR A 25 -25.14 -28.57 -7.37
C TYR A 25 -25.90 -29.52 -6.43
N GLU A 26 -25.94 -30.82 -6.75
CA GLU A 26 -26.61 -31.82 -5.92
C GLU A 26 -25.83 -32.05 -4.62
N MET A 27 -24.50 -32.09 -4.71
CA MET A 27 -23.61 -32.21 -3.56
C MET A 27 -23.77 -31.01 -2.60
N LEU A 28 -23.76 -29.77 -3.11
CA LEU A 28 -23.92 -28.56 -2.29
C LEU A 28 -25.30 -28.49 -1.64
N ASP A 29 -26.36 -28.86 -2.35
CA ASP A 29 -27.72 -28.93 -1.81
C ASP A 29 -27.83 -29.99 -0.69
N GLN A 30 -27.20 -31.15 -0.87
CA GLN A 30 -27.15 -32.18 0.16
C GLN A 30 -26.38 -31.70 1.40
N GLN A 31 -25.24 -31.06 1.21
CA GLN A 31 -24.40 -30.54 2.29
C GLN A 31 -25.10 -29.42 3.07
N GLN A 32 -25.78 -28.49 2.38
CA GLN A 32 -26.59 -27.46 3.01
C GLN A 32 -27.69 -28.06 3.88
N ARG A 33 -28.44 -29.04 3.35
CA ARG A 33 -29.53 -29.69 4.11
C ARG A 33 -29.01 -30.42 5.34
N GLN A 34 -27.87 -31.09 5.22
CA GLN A 34 -27.24 -31.78 6.35
C GLN A 34 -26.84 -30.79 7.44
N MET A 35 -26.10 -29.72 7.09
CA MET A 35 -25.71 -28.68 8.05
C MET A 35 -26.93 -27.97 8.68
N ALA A 36 -27.97 -27.70 7.89
CA ALA A 36 -29.20 -27.10 8.41
C ALA A 36 -29.90 -28.03 9.41
N GLY A 37 -29.90 -29.33 9.15
CA GLY A 37 -30.39 -30.34 10.09
C GLY A 37 -29.59 -30.35 11.39
N ASP A 38 -28.25 -30.39 11.31
CA ASP A 38 -27.38 -30.39 12.48
C ASP A 38 -27.55 -29.11 13.34
N LEU A 39 -27.66 -27.94 12.71
CA LEU A 39 -27.91 -26.66 13.38
C LEU A 39 -29.30 -26.61 14.02
N TRP A 40 -30.31 -27.16 13.34
CA TRP A 40 -31.67 -27.28 13.88
C TRP A 40 -31.71 -28.19 15.10
N ASP A 41 -31.12 -29.39 15.00
CA ASP A 41 -31.09 -30.37 16.09
C ASP A 41 -30.38 -29.81 17.34
N ALA A 42 -29.30 -29.05 17.14
CA ALA A 42 -28.61 -28.35 18.22
C ALA A 42 -29.51 -27.30 18.91
N ALA A 43 -30.21 -26.48 18.13
CA ALA A 43 -31.11 -25.46 18.66
C ALA A 43 -32.34 -26.06 19.37
N ASP A 44 -32.90 -27.15 18.83
CA ASP A 44 -34.02 -27.87 19.44
C ASP A 44 -33.64 -28.48 20.79
N ALA A 45 -32.44 -29.09 20.86
CA ALA A 45 -31.90 -29.66 22.09
C ALA A 45 -31.62 -28.61 23.17
N GLU A 46 -31.09 -27.44 22.79
CA GLU A 46 -30.82 -26.33 23.73
C GLU A 46 -32.11 -25.77 24.35
N ALA A 47 -33.20 -25.77 23.59
CA ALA A 47 -34.50 -25.25 24.01
C ALA A 47 -35.41 -26.30 24.69
N ASP A 48 -34.94 -27.54 24.89
CA ASP A 48 -35.73 -28.67 25.40
C ASP A 48 -37.03 -28.91 24.60
N GLY A 49 -36.93 -28.78 23.27
CA GLY A 49 -38.01 -28.99 22.31
C GLY A 49 -38.72 -27.70 21.89
N LEU A 50 -38.40 -27.22 20.69
CA LEU A 50 -39.03 -26.07 20.05
C LEU A 50 -40.44 -26.41 19.53
N ARG A 51 -41.35 -25.45 19.63
CA ARG A 51 -42.75 -25.61 19.18
C ARG A 51 -43.30 -24.36 18.51
N GLY A 52 -44.31 -24.56 17.67
CA GLY A 52 -45.07 -23.46 17.04
C GLY A 52 -44.17 -22.51 16.26
N ALA A 53 -44.36 -21.21 16.47
CA ALA A 53 -43.60 -20.18 15.75
C ALA A 53 -42.09 -20.25 16.02
N ALA A 54 -41.67 -20.59 17.25
CA ALA A 54 -40.26 -20.69 17.60
C ALA A 54 -39.54 -21.78 16.80
N ALA A 55 -40.20 -22.92 16.57
CA ALA A 55 -39.69 -23.99 15.72
C ALA A 55 -39.51 -23.52 14.27
N VAL A 56 -40.49 -22.81 13.70
CA VAL A 56 -40.38 -22.29 12.33
C VAL A 56 -39.22 -21.28 12.21
N THR A 57 -39.09 -20.36 13.17
CA THR A 57 -38.02 -19.36 13.16
C THR A 57 -36.63 -20.00 13.24
N ALA A 58 -36.43 -20.95 14.13
CA ALA A 58 -35.14 -21.63 14.28
C ALA A 58 -34.80 -22.50 13.06
N ALA A 59 -35.78 -23.18 12.45
CA ALA A 59 -35.54 -23.93 11.22
C ALA A 59 -35.12 -23.03 10.05
N LEU A 60 -35.75 -21.86 9.89
CA LEU A 60 -35.37 -20.87 8.88
C LEU A 60 -33.97 -20.28 9.16
N ALA A 61 -33.65 -19.99 10.42
CA ALA A 61 -32.33 -19.50 10.82
C ALA A 61 -31.23 -20.54 10.56
N ALA A 62 -31.46 -21.80 10.92
CA ALA A 62 -30.54 -22.91 10.66
C ALA A 62 -30.30 -23.11 9.15
N HIS A 63 -31.36 -23.06 8.33
CA HIS A 63 -31.22 -23.13 6.89
C HIS A 63 -30.42 -21.96 6.31
N HIS A 64 -30.69 -20.73 6.75
CA HIS A 64 -29.95 -19.55 6.31
C HIS A 64 -28.48 -19.62 6.71
N GLN A 65 -28.18 -20.01 7.95
CA GLN A 65 -26.82 -20.16 8.43
C GLN A 65 -26.06 -21.27 7.70
N ALA A 66 -26.70 -22.41 7.43
CA ALA A 66 -26.11 -23.47 6.62
C ALA A 66 -25.80 -23.00 5.19
N GLU A 67 -26.66 -22.16 4.62
CA GLU A 67 -26.42 -21.54 3.31
C GLU A 67 -25.17 -20.65 3.31
N GLU A 68 -25.04 -19.75 4.30
CA GLU A 68 -23.85 -18.90 4.47
C GLU A 68 -22.58 -19.74 4.55
N VAL A 69 -22.60 -20.80 5.37
CA VAL A 69 -21.44 -21.69 5.57
C VAL A 69 -21.06 -22.41 4.27
N VAL A 70 -22.04 -22.90 3.50
CA VAL A 70 -21.77 -23.55 2.21
C VAL A 70 -21.18 -22.55 1.21
N VAL A 71 -21.72 -21.33 1.14
CA VAL A 71 -21.19 -20.28 0.25
C VAL A 71 -19.76 -19.88 0.63
N ASP A 72 -19.52 -19.58 1.90
CA ASP A 72 -18.21 -19.08 2.35
C ASP A 72 -17.13 -20.17 2.35
N LEU A 73 -17.41 -21.34 2.91
CA LEU A 73 -16.38 -22.38 3.11
C LEU A 73 -16.23 -23.32 1.94
N VAL A 74 -17.33 -23.66 1.25
CA VAL A 74 -17.31 -24.67 0.19
C VAL A 74 -17.17 -24.01 -1.17
N VAL A 75 -18.03 -23.04 -1.49
CA VAL A 75 -18.00 -22.36 -2.79
C VAL A 75 -16.80 -21.43 -2.88
N LEU A 76 -16.70 -20.42 -2.01
CA LEU A 76 -15.57 -19.49 -2.01
C LEU A 76 -14.27 -20.16 -1.56
N GLY A 77 -14.30 -21.01 -0.54
CA GLY A 77 -13.12 -21.72 -0.04
C GLY A 77 -12.48 -22.69 -1.05
N SER A 78 -13.18 -23.05 -2.13
CA SER A 78 -12.64 -23.89 -3.21
C SER A 78 -11.86 -23.11 -4.28
N LEU A 79 -11.94 -21.77 -4.28
CA LEU A 79 -11.22 -20.94 -5.24
C LEU A 79 -9.71 -21.04 -5.01
N ASP A 80 -8.95 -20.99 -6.10
CA ASP A 80 -7.55 -20.61 -6.02
C ASP A 80 -7.45 -19.23 -5.34
N PRO A 81 -6.62 -19.06 -4.30
CA PRO A 81 -6.49 -17.79 -3.61
C PRO A 81 -6.20 -16.60 -4.53
N ARG A 82 -5.47 -16.81 -5.63
CA ARG A 82 -5.08 -15.77 -6.58
C ARG A 82 -6.14 -15.49 -7.64
N ALA A 83 -7.06 -16.40 -7.92
CA ALA A 83 -8.01 -16.27 -9.04
C ALA A 83 -8.79 -14.94 -9.03
N VAL A 84 -9.34 -14.57 -7.87
CA VAL A 84 -10.07 -13.29 -7.73
C VAL A 84 -9.12 -12.10 -7.81
N HIS A 85 -7.97 -12.18 -7.14
CA HIS A 85 -7.01 -11.08 -7.16
C HIS A 85 -6.48 -10.76 -8.56
N GLU A 86 -6.11 -11.78 -9.33
CA GLU A 86 -5.62 -11.61 -10.70
C GLU A 86 -6.72 -11.16 -11.66
N ASP A 87 -7.96 -11.65 -11.49
CA ASP A 87 -9.09 -11.15 -12.26
C ASP A 87 -9.38 -9.66 -12.00
N ARG A 88 -9.39 -9.25 -10.72
CA ARG A 88 -9.60 -7.85 -10.33
C ARG A 88 -8.48 -6.93 -10.81
N HIS A 89 -7.29 -7.47 -11.02
CA HIS A 89 -6.12 -6.74 -11.52
C HIS A 89 -5.69 -7.23 -12.92
N ARG A 90 -6.65 -7.66 -13.75
CA ARG A 90 -6.36 -8.29 -15.05
C ARG A 90 -5.44 -7.45 -15.93
N ASP A 91 -5.57 -6.13 -15.89
CA ASP A 91 -4.73 -5.22 -16.68
C ASP A 91 -3.24 -5.25 -16.25
N LEU A 92 -2.96 -5.52 -14.96
CA LEU A 92 -1.60 -5.63 -14.43
C LEU A 92 -1.02 -7.03 -14.64
N TYR A 93 -1.83 -8.07 -14.49
CA TYR A 93 -1.40 -9.47 -14.58
C TYR A 93 -1.38 -10.02 -16.01
N GLY A 94 -2.22 -9.49 -16.90
CA GLY A 94 -2.30 -9.89 -18.30
C GLY A 94 -1.31 -9.18 -19.23
N ALA A 95 -0.57 -8.17 -18.75
CA ALA A 95 0.33 -7.36 -19.56
C ALA A 95 1.80 -7.80 -19.46
N GLY A 96 2.52 -7.68 -20.58
CA GLY A 96 3.99 -7.74 -20.62
C GLY A 96 4.60 -6.44 -20.11
N LEU A 97 4.44 -6.19 -18.81
CA LEU A 97 4.98 -5.01 -18.15
C LEU A 97 6.52 -5.00 -18.21
N GLY A 98 7.11 -3.80 -18.25
CA GLY A 98 8.56 -3.64 -18.11
C GLY A 98 9.05 -4.02 -16.71
N ALA A 99 10.34 -3.84 -16.46
CA ALA A 99 10.89 -4.00 -15.11
C ALA A 99 10.36 -2.89 -14.18
N PRO A 100 10.03 -3.20 -12.91
CA PRO A 100 9.78 -2.17 -11.92
C PRO A 100 11.05 -1.35 -11.69
N VAL A 101 10.87 -0.09 -11.30
CA VAL A 101 11.91 0.80 -10.81
C VAL A 101 12.39 0.25 -9.47
N ASP A 102 13.71 0.19 -9.28
CA ASP A 102 14.28 -0.08 -7.97
C ASP A 102 14.22 1.22 -7.13
N PRO A 103 13.43 1.27 -6.04
CA PRO A 103 13.33 2.47 -5.23
C PRO A 103 14.66 2.83 -4.55
N THR A 104 15.48 1.82 -4.25
CA THR A 104 16.79 2.02 -3.59
C THR A 104 17.82 2.61 -4.55
N GLU A 105 17.64 2.41 -5.86
CA GLU A 105 18.46 3.02 -6.91
C GLU A 105 17.84 4.33 -7.45
N SER A 106 16.55 4.60 -7.18
CA SER A 106 15.90 5.85 -7.51
C SER A 106 16.25 6.94 -6.50
N ALA A 107 17.49 7.42 -6.56
CA ALA A 107 17.85 8.65 -5.86
C ALA A 107 17.06 9.81 -6.49
N ALA A 108 16.36 10.57 -5.64
CA ALA A 108 15.80 11.85 -6.07
C ALA A 108 16.90 12.72 -6.68
N THR A 109 16.64 13.23 -7.87
CA THR A 109 17.65 13.91 -8.68
C THR A 109 17.49 15.41 -8.57
N ARG A 110 18.53 16.16 -8.95
CA ARG A 110 18.43 17.61 -9.15
C ARG A 110 17.35 18.04 -10.15
N ALA A 111 16.85 17.13 -11.00
CA ALA A 111 15.74 17.42 -11.89
C ALA A 111 14.41 17.57 -11.12
N ASP A 112 14.23 16.85 -10.02
CA ASP A 112 13.08 16.95 -9.13
C ASP A 112 13.05 18.31 -8.43
N THR A 113 14.21 18.76 -7.94
CA THR A 113 14.37 20.09 -7.37
C THR A 113 14.02 21.19 -8.39
N ARG A 114 14.46 21.06 -9.65
CA ARG A 114 14.13 22.02 -10.72
C ARG A 114 12.64 22.01 -11.06
N HIS A 115 12.01 20.85 -11.04
CA HIS A 115 10.58 20.73 -11.28
C HIS A 115 9.78 21.54 -10.26
N TRP A 116 10.09 21.39 -8.98
CA TRP A 116 9.40 22.13 -7.92
C TRP A 116 9.61 23.63 -8.00
N PHE A 117 10.80 24.11 -8.33
CA PHE A 117 11.01 25.54 -8.60
C PHE A 117 10.13 26.06 -9.75
N ALA A 118 10.01 25.29 -10.84
CA ALA A 118 9.14 25.68 -11.96
C ALA A 118 7.65 25.62 -11.60
N GLU A 119 7.24 24.71 -10.71
CA GLU A 119 5.86 24.64 -10.20
C GLU A 119 5.55 25.84 -9.28
N ALA A 120 6.48 26.16 -8.37
CA ALA A 120 6.39 27.29 -7.46
C ALA A 120 6.30 28.63 -8.22
N GLU A 121 7.16 28.82 -9.24
CA GLU A 121 7.13 29.99 -10.12
C GLU A 121 5.76 30.11 -10.83
N ARG A 122 5.24 29.00 -11.36
CA ARG A 122 3.93 29.00 -12.04
C ARG A 122 2.79 29.39 -11.11
N ARG A 123 2.88 29.05 -9.83
CA ARG A 123 1.86 29.29 -8.81
C ARG A 123 2.07 30.58 -8.03
N GLY A 124 3.20 31.26 -8.24
CA GLY A 124 3.55 32.49 -7.53
C GLY A 124 3.74 32.27 -6.02
N VAL A 125 4.29 31.12 -5.64
CA VAL A 125 4.59 30.77 -4.25
C VAL A 125 6.10 30.62 -4.06
N ASP A 126 6.59 30.98 -2.88
CA ASP A 126 8.00 30.83 -2.54
C ASP A 126 8.29 29.43 -2.02
N ILE A 127 9.40 28.84 -2.45
CA ILE A 127 9.93 27.58 -1.91
C ILE A 127 11.40 27.77 -1.56
N GLU A 128 11.89 27.02 -0.59
CA GLU A 128 13.24 27.18 -0.05
C GLU A 128 14.00 25.85 -0.07
N ARG A 129 15.31 25.94 -0.36
CA ARG A 129 16.26 24.87 -0.07
C ARG A 129 16.79 25.07 1.33
N ILE A 130 16.66 24.06 2.17
CA ILE A 130 17.13 24.17 3.55
C ILE A 130 18.66 24.13 3.64
N GLY A 131 19.33 23.38 2.75
CA GLY A 131 20.78 23.26 2.72
C GLY A 131 21.33 22.47 3.93
N ASP A 132 21.36 23.10 5.10
CA ASP A 132 21.64 22.48 6.40
C ASP A 132 20.37 22.41 7.26
N HIS A 133 19.81 21.21 7.38
CA HIS A 133 18.59 20.95 8.16
C HIS A 133 18.74 21.23 9.65
N GLY A 134 19.94 21.14 10.21
CA GLY A 134 20.20 21.46 11.62
C GLY A 134 20.06 22.96 11.94
N SER A 135 20.09 23.82 10.91
CA SER A 135 19.97 25.27 11.04
C SER A 135 18.55 25.80 10.88
N TYR A 136 17.60 24.94 10.48
CA TYR A 136 16.22 25.33 10.25
C TYR A 136 15.51 25.74 11.55
N SER A 137 14.94 26.94 11.57
CA SER A 137 14.29 27.54 12.74
C SER A 137 12.83 27.92 12.51
N GLY A 138 12.16 27.33 11.51
CA GLY A 138 10.75 27.60 11.22
C GLY A 138 9.81 27.04 12.29
N ALA A 139 8.55 27.49 12.26
CA ALA A 139 7.55 27.11 13.26
C ALA A 139 7.00 25.69 13.04
N ASP A 140 6.85 25.28 11.78
CA ASP A 140 6.42 23.94 11.38
C ASP A 140 7.65 23.05 11.15
N SER A 141 7.52 21.73 11.32
CA SER A 141 8.65 20.81 11.09
C SER A 141 8.98 20.69 9.58
N ILE A 142 10.25 20.41 9.27
CA ILE A 142 10.69 20.21 7.88
C ILE A 142 9.87 19.12 7.20
N GLU A 143 9.60 18.02 7.90
CA GLU A 143 8.83 16.87 7.40
C GLU A 143 7.39 17.24 7.01
N SER A 144 6.83 18.28 7.65
CA SER A 144 5.47 18.77 7.36
C SER A 144 5.42 19.71 6.16
N LEU A 145 6.56 20.29 5.77
CA LEU A 145 6.67 21.26 4.68
C LEU A 145 7.39 20.69 3.44
N ALA A 146 8.05 19.54 3.59
CA ALA A 146 8.92 18.96 2.58
C ALA A 146 8.15 18.59 1.32
N LEU A 147 8.67 19.01 0.18
CA LEU A 147 8.12 18.70 -1.14
C LEU A 147 8.70 17.38 -1.65
N PRO A 148 7.87 16.36 -1.91
CA PRO A 148 8.36 15.03 -2.23
C PRO A 148 9.07 14.97 -3.58
N PRO A 149 10.10 14.13 -3.74
CA PRO A 149 10.70 13.88 -5.05
C PRO A 149 9.68 13.20 -5.98
N ARG A 150 9.91 13.27 -7.29
CA ARG A 150 9.06 12.56 -8.25
C ARG A 150 9.67 11.20 -8.57
N ALA A 151 8.92 10.15 -8.29
CA ALA A 151 9.24 8.81 -8.75
C ALA A 151 8.36 8.46 -9.96
N PRO A 152 8.91 7.83 -11.01
CA PRO A 152 8.18 7.47 -12.22
C PRO A 152 7.36 6.18 -12.04
N TRP A 153 6.57 6.11 -10.96
CA TRP A 153 5.74 4.96 -10.62
C TRP A 153 4.82 4.55 -11.78
N GLY A 154 5.03 3.34 -12.29
CA GLY A 154 4.29 2.77 -13.39
C GLY A 154 3.46 1.54 -13.00
N PRO A 155 2.77 0.92 -13.98
CA PRO A 155 2.02 -0.31 -13.74
C PRO A 155 2.90 -1.49 -13.30
N ALA A 156 4.17 -1.54 -13.74
CA ALA A 156 5.14 -2.57 -13.32
C ALA A 156 5.42 -2.48 -11.82
N ASP A 157 5.62 -1.26 -11.31
CA ASP A 157 5.82 -0.99 -9.89
C ASP A 157 4.57 -1.32 -9.08
N HIS A 158 3.40 -0.90 -9.57
CA HIS A 158 2.13 -1.21 -8.92
C HIS A 158 1.95 -2.73 -8.76
N ARG A 159 2.21 -3.50 -9.82
CA ARG A 159 2.16 -4.96 -9.75
C ARG A 159 3.18 -5.51 -8.75
N ALA A 160 4.42 -5.03 -8.77
CA ALA A 160 5.45 -5.49 -7.85
C ALA A 160 5.07 -5.24 -6.39
N MET A 161 4.46 -4.08 -6.10
CA MET A 161 3.99 -3.74 -4.75
C MET A 161 2.75 -4.53 -4.34
N LEU A 162 1.84 -4.83 -5.26
CA LEU A 162 0.73 -5.76 -4.99
C LEU A 162 1.23 -7.17 -4.65
N GLU A 163 2.25 -7.67 -5.35
CA GLU A 163 2.85 -8.97 -5.03
C GLU A 163 3.53 -8.99 -3.67
N ASP A 164 4.19 -7.89 -3.28
CA ASP A 164 4.74 -7.77 -1.93
C ASP A 164 3.63 -7.73 -0.86
N ALA A 165 2.58 -6.95 -1.09
CA ALA A 165 1.42 -6.91 -0.21
C ALA A 165 0.76 -8.29 -0.07
N VAL A 166 0.63 -9.05 -1.17
CA VAL A 166 0.14 -10.44 -1.16
C VAL A 166 1.07 -11.34 -0.36
N ARG A 167 2.39 -11.18 -0.48
CA ARG A 167 3.38 -11.93 0.30
C ARG A 167 3.29 -11.62 1.79
N LEU A 168 3.10 -10.36 2.16
CA LEU A 168 3.07 -9.90 3.55
C LEU A 168 1.76 -10.25 4.26
N HIS A 169 0.62 -9.96 3.64
CA HIS A 169 -0.71 -10.14 4.25
C HIS A 169 -1.32 -11.52 3.97
N GLY A 170 -0.78 -12.22 2.98
CA GLY A 170 -1.39 -13.43 2.44
C GLY A 170 -2.66 -13.11 1.65
N LEU A 171 -3.15 -14.14 0.96
CA LEU A 171 -4.39 -14.05 0.20
C LEU A 171 -5.21 -15.31 0.49
N ALA A 172 -6.46 -15.12 0.92
CA ALA A 172 -7.41 -16.21 1.12
C ALA A 172 -8.30 -16.36 -0.12
N PRO A 173 -8.88 -17.53 -0.36
CA PRO A 173 -9.88 -17.73 -1.41
C PRO A 173 -10.98 -16.66 -1.37
N GLY A 174 -11.33 -16.11 -2.53
CA GLY A 174 -12.35 -15.06 -2.63
C GLY A 174 -11.89 -13.65 -2.21
N ARG A 175 -10.61 -13.45 -1.88
CA ARG A 175 -10.07 -12.13 -1.49
C ARG A 175 -9.21 -11.51 -2.59
N TRP A 176 -9.06 -10.19 -2.51
CA TRP A 176 -8.07 -9.43 -3.27
C TRP A 176 -7.56 -8.24 -2.46
N ILE A 177 -6.34 -7.81 -2.77
CA ILE A 177 -5.71 -6.62 -2.21
C ILE A 177 -5.78 -5.50 -3.25
N GLU A 178 -6.18 -4.31 -2.83
CA GLU A 178 -6.12 -3.07 -3.60
C GLU A 178 -5.08 -2.14 -2.95
N LEU A 179 -4.30 -1.45 -3.78
CA LEU A 179 -3.43 -0.34 -3.38
C LEU A 179 -3.91 0.92 -4.08
N GLU A 180 -4.03 2.03 -3.34
CA GLU A 180 -4.19 3.35 -3.96
C GLU A 180 -2.87 3.75 -4.63
N TRP A 181 -2.90 3.86 -5.96
CA TRP A 181 -1.70 4.06 -6.77
C TRP A 181 -1.82 5.32 -7.65
N PRO A 182 -0.76 6.16 -7.77
CA PRO A 182 0.59 6.01 -7.22
C PRO A 182 0.67 6.32 -5.70
N PRO A 183 1.73 5.85 -5.01
CA PRO A 183 1.93 6.13 -3.59
C PRO A 183 2.26 7.61 -3.36
N THR A 184 2.02 8.05 -2.13
CA THR A 184 2.39 9.38 -1.63
C THR A 184 3.66 9.30 -0.79
N ALA A 185 4.55 10.27 -0.94
CA ALA A 185 5.79 10.33 -0.16
C ALA A 185 5.66 11.26 1.05
N GLY A 186 6.23 10.83 2.17
CA GLY A 186 6.50 11.65 3.35
C GLY A 186 7.99 11.63 3.66
N LEU A 187 8.54 12.76 4.10
CA LEU A 187 9.93 12.82 4.55
C LEU A 187 10.02 12.18 5.94
N ALA A 188 10.71 11.04 6.03
CA ALA A 188 10.91 10.32 7.29
C ALA A 188 12.06 10.89 8.09
N THR A 189 13.18 11.20 7.42
CA THR A 189 14.31 11.92 8.01
C THR A 189 14.87 12.93 7.02
N PRO A 190 15.18 14.16 7.46
CA PRO A 190 15.74 15.19 6.57
C PRO A 190 17.21 14.93 6.18
N GLY A 191 17.87 13.97 6.82
CA GLY A 191 19.31 13.73 6.67
C GLY A 191 20.15 14.83 7.31
N GLN A 192 21.47 14.75 7.12
CA GLN A 192 22.42 15.63 7.78
C GLN A 192 23.60 15.99 6.88
N VAL A 193 23.92 17.29 6.85
CA VAL A 193 25.10 17.84 6.20
C VAL A 193 26.00 18.43 7.27
N VAL A 194 27.28 18.09 7.23
CA VAL A 194 28.28 18.64 8.15
C VAL A 194 29.35 19.38 7.37
N THR A 195 29.72 20.56 7.86
CA THR A 195 30.87 21.29 7.34
C THR A 195 32.12 20.77 8.03
N THR A 196 33.04 20.24 7.25
CA THR A 196 34.35 19.81 7.76
C THR A 196 35.11 20.97 8.39
N SER A 197 35.82 20.69 9.49
CA SER A 197 36.68 21.67 10.13
C SER A 197 37.83 22.05 9.21
N PHE A 198 38.14 23.34 9.17
CA PHE A 198 39.32 23.83 8.47
C PHE A 198 40.58 23.05 8.91
N ALA A 199 41.35 22.58 7.94
CA ALA A 199 42.64 21.94 8.15
C ALA A 199 43.64 22.50 7.13
N PRO A 200 44.74 23.14 7.57
CA PRO A 200 45.75 23.64 6.65
C PRO A 200 46.37 22.46 5.88
N CYS A 201 46.70 22.66 4.61
CA CYS A 201 47.37 21.64 3.82
C CYS A 201 48.81 21.41 4.32
N ASP A 202 49.43 20.28 3.96
CA ASP A 202 50.80 19.91 4.37
C ASP A 202 51.83 21.03 4.14
N ARG A 203 51.60 21.89 3.14
CA ARG A 203 52.47 23.03 2.83
C ARG A 203 52.39 24.15 3.86
N HIS A 204 51.24 24.31 4.51
CA HIS A 204 50.93 25.42 5.41
C HIS A 204 50.63 24.97 6.86
N GLU A 205 50.74 23.67 7.17
CA GLU A 205 50.51 23.10 8.51
C GLU A 205 51.35 23.78 9.62
N ASN A 206 52.53 24.30 9.27
CA ASN A 206 53.46 24.95 10.21
C ASN A 206 53.54 26.48 10.04
N ASP A 207 52.67 27.08 9.22
CA ASP A 207 52.68 28.52 9.02
C ASP A 207 51.99 29.22 10.20
N ALA A 208 52.67 30.22 10.79
CA ALA A 208 52.12 31.03 11.88
C ALA A 208 51.24 32.21 11.37
N ASP A 209 51.23 32.43 10.05
CA ASP A 209 50.51 33.52 9.39
C ASP A 209 49.26 32.95 8.71
N GLU A 210 48.14 33.01 9.42
CA GLU A 210 46.85 32.46 8.98
C GLU A 210 46.35 33.11 7.67
N SER A 211 46.78 34.33 7.37
CA SER A 211 46.38 35.04 6.14
C SER A 211 46.86 34.35 4.86
N ARG A 212 47.89 33.49 4.95
CA ARG A 212 48.39 32.71 3.81
C ARG A 212 47.52 31.50 3.50
N TRP A 213 46.68 31.08 4.46
CA TRP A 213 45.72 30.01 4.26
C TRP A 213 44.53 30.47 3.40
N ASP A 214 44.16 31.75 3.50
CA ASP A 214 43.07 32.36 2.73
C ASP A 214 43.34 32.38 1.23
N ASP A 215 44.61 32.56 0.85
CA ASP A 215 45.05 32.59 -0.56
C ASP A 215 45.38 31.18 -1.13
N CYS A 216 45.27 30.12 -0.32
CA CYS A 216 45.63 28.76 -0.73
C CYS A 216 44.39 27.91 -1.02
N ALA A 217 44.19 27.56 -2.29
CA ALA A 217 43.07 26.70 -2.73
C ALA A 217 43.00 25.37 -1.95
N ASP A 218 44.13 24.70 -1.72
CA ASP A 218 44.15 23.43 -0.98
C ASP A 218 43.76 23.60 0.51
N CYS A 219 44.07 24.75 1.13
CA CYS A 219 43.62 25.06 2.48
C CYS A 219 42.12 25.40 2.50
N GLN A 220 41.63 26.15 1.51
CA GLN A 220 40.21 26.51 1.40
C GLN A 220 39.33 25.28 1.10
N ASP A 221 39.83 24.33 0.31
CA ASP A 221 39.16 23.07 -0.03
C ASP A 221 39.02 22.12 1.17
N SER A 222 39.72 22.39 2.28
CA SER A 222 39.58 21.65 3.53
C SER A 222 38.21 21.87 4.20
N VAL A 223 37.60 23.03 3.99
CA VAL A 223 36.26 23.36 4.47
C VAL A 223 35.26 23.03 3.37
N ARG A 224 34.70 21.84 3.46
CA ARG A 224 33.67 21.35 2.55
C ARG A 224 32.50 20.77 3.30
N GLU A 225 31.33 20.90 2.70
CA GLU A 225 30.14 20.21 3.17
C GLU A 225 30.23 18.72 2.79
N VAL A 226 30.03 17.85 3.76
CA VAL A 226 29.93 16.40 3.58
C VAL A 226 28.54 15.96 4.01
N VAL A 227 27.90 15.08 3.23
CA VAL A 227 26.63 14.46 3.63
C VAL A 227 26.97 13.34 4.62
N GLU A 228 26.56 13.50 5.88
CA GLU A 228 26.75 12.50 6.92
C GLU A 228 25.64 11.43 6.86
N SER A 229 24.41 11.85 6.57
CA SER A 229 23.27 10.96 6.34
C SER A 229 22.37 11.50 5.24
N MET A 230 21.88 10.61 4.38
CA MET A 230 20.94 10.97 3.32
C MET A 230 19.57 11.29 3.92
N ALA A 231 18.80 12.15 3.24
CA ALA A 231 17.39 12.32 3.55
C ALA A 231 16.63 11.07 3.11
N GLU A 232 15.69 10.62 3.93
CA GLU A 232 14.90 9.41 3.69
C GLU A 232 13.42 9.76 3.46
N TRP A 233 12.88 9.26 2.35
CA TRP A 233 11.48 9.41 1.97
C TRP A 233 10.77 8.07 2.04
N THR A 234 9.69 8.01 2.80
CA THR A 234 8.80 6.85 2.89
C THR A 234 7.62 7.04 1.95
N TRP A 235 7.40 6.07 1.07
CA TRP A 235 6.29 6.03 0.14
C TRP A 235 5.18 5.14 0.68
N ILE A 236 3.99 5.71 0.80
CA ILE A 236 2.80 5.09 1.38
C ILE A 236 1.73 4.99 0.30
N ALA A 237 1.16 3.78 0.14
CA ALA A 237 -0.03 3.55 -0.66
C ALA A 237 -1.11 2.92 0.23
N PRO A 238 -2.24 3.61 0.49
CA PRO A 238 -3.35 3.02 1.23
C PRO A 238 -3.73 1.63 0.69
N LEU A 239 -3.72 0.63 1.57
CA LEU A 239 -4.00 -0.76 1.26
C LEU A 239 -5.39 -1.14 1.76
N THR A 240 -6.16 -1.83 0.91
CA THR A 240 -7.45 -2.42 1.31
C THR A 240 -7.50 -3.88 0.90
N VAL A 241 -7.80 -4.78 1.85
CA VAL A 241 -8.13 -6.18 1.56
C VAL A 241 -9.64 -6.30 1.47
N ARG A 242 -10.13 -6.76 0.32
CA ARG A 242 -11.53 -7.03 0.08
C ARG A 242 -11.81 -8.52 -0.02
N GLN A 243 -13.05 -8.89 0.27
CA GLN A 243 -13.57 -10.25 0.12
C GLN A 243 -14.88 -10.22 -0.65
N ILE A 244 -15.07 -11.21 -1.54
CA ILE A 244 -16.34 -11.46 -2.21
C ILE A 244 -17.36 -11.94 -1.18
N ARG A 245 -18.57 -11.38 -1.25
CA ARG A 245 -19.76 -11.81 -0.54
C ARG A 245 -20.90 -11.98 -1.53
N PHE A 246 -21.91 -12.75 -1.14
CA PHE A 246 -23.16 -12.84 -1.89
C PHE A 246 -24.30 -12.44 -0.98
N ASP A 247 -25.19 -11.55 -1.44
CA ASP A 247 -26.41 -11.25 -0.69
C ASP A 247 -27.44 -12.38 -0.79
N VAL A 248 -28.60 -12.21 -0.15
CA VAL A 248 -29.69 -13.20 -0.12
C VAL A 248 -30.20 -13.59 -1.51
N ASP A 249 -30.04 -12.71 -2.51
CA ASP A 249 -30.42 -12.96 -3.89
C ASP A 249 -29.30 -13.65 -4.68
N GLY A 250 -28.13 -13.85 -4.08
CA GLY A 250 -26.94 -14.37 -4.77
C GLY A 250 -26.25 -13.32 -5.63
N THR A 251 -26.49 -12.04 -5.41
CA THR A 251 -25.77 -10.97 -6.09
C THR A 251 -24.41 -10.78 -5.42
N GLU A 252 -23.35 -10.76 -6.23
CA GLU A 252 -22.00 -10.53 -5.73
C GLU A 252 -21.87 -9.11 -5.15
N ARG A 253 -21.21 -9.02 -4.00
CA ARG A 253 -20.81 -7.79 -3.33
C ARG A 253 -19.37 -7.91 -2.86
N SER A 254 -18.78 -6.76 -2.55
CA SER A 254 -17.47 -6.69 -1.91
C SER A 254 -17.62 -6.17 -0.48
N GLU A 255 -16.86 -6.76 0.43
CA GLU A 255 -16.72 -6.31 1.81
C GLU A 255 -15.24 -5.98 2.08
N VAL A 256 -14.97 -4.90 2.80
CA VAL A 256 -13.64 -4.58 3.29
C VAL A 256 -13.39 -5.38 4.57
N VAL A 257 -12.39 -6.26 4.55
CA VAL A 257 -12.04 -7.12 5.70
C VAL A 257 -10.81 -6.63 6.44
N TYR A 258 -9.98 -5.81 5.79
CA TYR A 258 -8.84 -5.14 6.40
C TYR A 258 -8.50 -3.88 5.59
N ALA A 259 -8.03 -2.85 6.28
CA ALA A 259 -7.55 -1.62 5.66
C ALA A 259 -6.35 -1.08 6.44
N ASP A 260 -5.34 -0.63 5.71
CA ASP A 260 -4.16 0.05 6.24
C ASP A 260 -3.91 1.33 5.44
N PRO A 261 -4.29 2.51 5.98
CA PRO A 261 -4.08 3.78 5.29
C PRO A 261 -2.59 4.19 5.22
N GLY A 262 -1.72 3.53 6.00
CA GLY A 262 -0.31 3.88 6.16
C GLY A 262 0.65 2.85 5.57
N HIS A 263 0.18 1.96 4.68
CA HIS A 263 0.99 0.87 4.16
C HIS A 263 2.19 1.39 3.35
N GLU A 264 3.38 1.18 3.91
CA GLU A 264 4.66 1.54 3.30
C GLU A 264 5.00 0.58 2.16
N VAL A 265 5.24 1.14 0.98
CA VAL A 265 5.59 0.36 -0.23
C VAL A 265 7.03 0.54 -0.66
N ALA A 266 7.68 1.64 -0.29
CA ALA A 266 9.07 1.87 -0.66
C ALA A 266 9.71 2.95 0.22
N THR A 267 11.04 2.91 0.25
CA THR A 267 11.87 3.97 0.82
C THR A 267 12.91 4.39 -0.20
N THR A 268 13.06 5.71 -0.38
CA THR A 268 14.03 6.29 -1.32
C THR A 268 14.88 7.34 -0.62
N THR A 269 16.13 7.51 -1.04
CA THR A 269 17.01 8.52 -0.46
C THR A 269 17.20 9.73 -1.36
N GLN A 270 17.45 10.89 -0.76
CA GLN A 270 17.77 12.14 -1.44
C GLN A 270 18.98 12.81 -0.78
N ASP A 271 19.81 13.51 -1.57
CA ASP A 271 20.83 14.39 -0.99
C ASP A 271 20.11 15.46 -0.14
N PRO A 272 20.40 15.58 1.17
CA PRO A 272 19.72 16.53 2.04
C PRO A 272 19.73 17.96 1.51
N ARG A 273 20.76 18.35 0.74
CA ARG A 273 20.91 19.70 0.17
C ARG A 273 19.89 20.00 -0.94
N ASP A 274 19.31 18.96 -1.52
CA ASP A 274 18.31 19.05 -2.59
C ASP A 274 16.87 18.96 -2.08
N VAL A 275 16.67 18.74 -0.77
CA VAL A 275 15.34 18.77 -0.12
C VAL A 275 14.79 20.20 -0.14
N LEU A 276 13.54 20.32 -0.59
CA LEU A 276 12.82 21.58 -0.68
C LEU A 276 11.68 21.61 0.33
N ILE A 277 11.40 22.80 0.88
CA ILE A 277 10.20 23.08 1.64
C ILE A 277 9.35 24.14 0.94
N GLY A 278 8.03 23.99 1.03
CA GLY A 278 7.06 24.96 0.52
C GLY A 278 6.19 25.57 1.63
N PRO A 279 5.30 26.52 1.30
CA PRO A 279 4.36 27.10 2.25
C PRO A 279 3.54 26.02 2.98
N PRO A 280 3.18 26.29 4.26
CA PRO A 280 2.43 25.33 5.06
C PRO A 280 1.09 25.02 4.42
N GLY A 281 0.91 23.74 4.10
CA GLY A 281 -0.32 23.26 3.52
C GLY A 281 -0.23 21.77 3.22
N ARG A 282 -0.41 20.95 4.28
CA ARG A 282 -1.15 19.70 4.09
C ARG A 282 -2.44 20.09 3.37
N ASP A 283 -2.65 19.57 2.18
CA ASP A 283 -3.84 19.77 1.33
C ASP A 283 -3.95 21.06 0.50
N THR A 284 -2.97 21.97 0.49
CA THR A 284 -2.90 22.94 -0.63
C THR A 284 -2.44 22.18 -1.84
N LYS A 285 -3.39 21.88 -2.74
CA LYS A 285 -3.11 21.27 -4.06
C LYS A 285 -1.89 21.96 -4.68
N TRP A 286 -0.76 21.27 -4.69
CA TRP A 286 0.40 21.50 -5.55
C TRP A 286 0.15 20.91 -6.94
#